data_AF-W8JKT2-F1
#
_entry.id   AF-W8JKT2-F1
#
_cell.length_a   1.000
_cell.length_b   1.000
_cell.length_c   1.000
_cell.angle_alpha   90.00
_cell.angle_beta   90.00
_cell.angle_gamma   90.00
#
_symmetry.space_group_name_H-M   'P 1'
#
loop_
_entity.id
_entity.type
_entity.pdbx_description
1 polymer ?
#
loop_
_entity_poly.entity_id
_entity_poly.type
_entity_poly.pdbx_seq_one_letter_code
_entity_poly.pdbx_strand_id
1 'polypeptide(L)'
;MSNIEFDLWVERTLPQKLNYIFPRDDDGIWPIKVDIDLREYYAFQTSLLAIIPVVGSAIGLAKLFSVWAAYSKEDSWKSVVYYTTLGILELLGLGIFVFILKICYLCIKIIQENIQKFYRSFLISFYREKEVIRG
;
A
#
# COMPACT_ATOMS: atom_id res chain seq x y z
N MET A 1 -11.62 13.58 -16.09
CA MET A 1 -10.37 13.02 -16.63
C MET A 1 -10.50 11.51 -16.55
N SER A 2 -10.21 10.77 -17.62
CA SER A 2 -10.16 9.30 -17.57
C SER A 2 -8.87 8.80 -16.89
N ASN A 3 -8.79 7.50 -16.56
CA ASN A 3 -7.57 6.91 -16.00
C ASN A 3 -6.36 7.10 -16.94
N ILE A 4 -6.55 6.82 -18.23
CA ILE A 4 -5.52 6.97 -19.27
C ILE A 4 -5.09 8.44 -19.40
N GLU A 5 -6.03 9.37 -19.41
CA GLU A 5 -5.71 10.80 -19.44
C GLU A 5 -4.93 11.25 -18.21
N PHE A 6 -5.27 10.71 -17.04
CA PHE A 6 -4.59 11.00 -15.78
C PHE A 6 -3.17 10.47 -15.78
N ASP A 7 -2.97 9.21 -16.17
CA ASP A 7 -1.66 8.57 -16.21
C ASP A 7 -0.71 9.30 -17.18
N LEU A 8 -1.18 9.58 -18.40
CA LEU A 8 -0.44 10.40 -19.37
C LEU A 8 -0.14 11.82 -18.86
N TRP A 9 -1.05 12.41 -18.07
CA TRP A 9 -0.81 13.72 -17.46
C TRP A 9 0.29 13.66 -16.40
N VAL A 10 0.30 12.62 -15.55
CA VAL A 10 1.35 12.40 -14.55
C VAL A 10 2.70 12.21 -15.24
N GLU A 11 2.78 11.33 -16.25
CA GLU A 11 4.00 11.06 -17.01
C GLU A 11 4.61 12.30 -17.68
N ARG A 12 3.75 13.23 -18.15
CA ARG A 12 4.20 14.48 -18.77
C ARG A 12 4.60 15.56 -17.75
N THR A 13 3.97 15.56 -16.58
CA THR A 13 4.11 16.65 -15.60
C THR A 13 5.27 16.40 -14.65
N LEU A 14 5.53 15.14 -14.30
CA LEU A 14 6.48 14.77 -13.27
C LEU A 14 7.61 13.90 -13.84
N PRO A 15 8.82 13.98 -13.25
CA PRO A 15 9.85 12.98 -13.50
C PRO A 15 9.31 11.59 -13.19
N GLN A 16 9.58 10.61 -14.06
CA GLN A 16 9.13 9.21 -13.89
C GLN A 16 9.43 8.64 -12.50
N LYS A 17 10.52 9.07 -11.88
CA LYS A 17 10.91 8.71 -10.50
C LYS A 17 9.93 9.19 -9.43
N LEU A 18 8.92 10.00 -9.74
CA LEU A 18 7.95 10.52 -8.78
C LEU A 18 6.52 10.10 -9.10
N ASN A 19 6.28 9.36 -10.19
CA ASN A 19 4.96 8.85 -10.55
C ASN A 19 4.36 8.02 -9.41
N TYR A 20 5.22 7.35 -8.64
CA TYR A 20 4.79 6.48 -7.56
C TYR A 20 4.04 7.19 -6.41
N ILE A 21 4.08 8.53 -6.37
CA ILE A 21 3.37 9.35 -5.38
C ILE A 21 1.86 9.37 -5.64
N PHE A 22 1.43 9.12 -6.88
CA PHE A 22 0.03 9.07 -7.28
C PHE A 22 -0.43 7.61 -7.28
N PRO A 23 -1.33 7.19 -6.38
CA PRO A 23 -1.76 5.81 -6.25
C PRO A 23 -2.80 5.42 -7.32
N ARG A 24 -2.50 5.68 -8.59
CA ARG A 24 -3.36 5.44 -9.75
C ARG A 24 -2.53 5.31 -11.02
N ASP A 25 -2.99 4.44 -11.90
CA ASP A 25 -2.50 4.24 -13.28
C ASP A 25 -3.68 4.17 -14.27
N ASP A 26 -3.43 3.68 -15.49
CA ASP A 26 -4.43 3.48 -16.53
C ASP A 26 -5.51 2.44 -16.16
N ASP A 27 -5.17 1.48 -15.30
CA ASP A 27 -6.09 0.46 -14.74
C ASP A 27 -6.97 1.02 -13.59
N GLY A 28 -6.59 2.14 -12.97
CA GLY A 28 -7.37 2.83 -11.94
C GLY A 28 -6.63 2.95 -10.62
N ILE A 29 -7.37 3.04 -9.50
CA ILE A 29 -6.73 3.19 -8.18
C ILE A 29 -6.05 1.88 -7.77
N TRP A 30 -4.80 1.98 -7.33
CA TRP A 30 -4.02 0.82 -6.94
C TRP A 30 -4.67 -0.03 -5.84
N PRO A 31 -4.38 -1.35 -5.80
CA PRO A 31 -4.76 -2.17 -4.67
C PRO A 31 -4.08 -1.71 -3.37
N ILE A 32 -4.81 -1.69 -2.25
CA ILE A 32 -4.32 -1.27 -0.92
C ILE A 32 -3.01 -1.99 -0.51
N LYS A 33 -2.87 -3.27 -0.90
CA LYS A 33 -1.69 -4.09 -0.57
C LYS A 33 -0.37 -3.47 -1.05
N VAL A 34 -0.40 -2.66 -2.11
CA VAL A 34 0.79 -2.05 -2.72
C VAL A 34 1.32 -0.89 -1.88
N ASP A 35 0.45 -0.20 -1.13
CA ASP A 35 0.84 0.95 -0.29
C ASP A 35 0.96 0.60 1.20
N ILE A 36 0.15 -0.34 1.71
CA ILE A 36 0.13 -0.67 3.14
C ILE A 36 1.34 -1.52 3.58
N ASP A 37 1.91 -2.32 2.69
CA ASP A 37 3.04 -3.20 3.01
C ASP A 37 4.38 -2.48 2.80
N LEU A 38 5.06 -2.17 3.91
CA LEU A 38 6.38 -1.51 3.88
C LEU A 38 7.51 -2.37 3.29
N ARG A 39 7.26 -3.63 2.93
CA ARG A 39 8.21 -4.42 2.12
C ARG A 39 8.23 -3.97 0.66
N GLU A 40 7.15 -3.35 0.18
CA GLU A 40 7.10 -2.77 -1.16
C GLU A 40 7.96 -1.50 -1.19
N TYR A 41 8.88 -1.42 -2.17
CA TYR A 41 9.86 -0.34 -2.26
C TYR A 41 9.21 1.05 -2.29
N TYR A 42 8.19 1.21 -3.13
CA TYR A 42 7.49 2.48 -3.27
C TYR A 42 6.68 2.84 -2.01
N ALA A 43 6.02 1.88 -1.37
CA ALA A 43 5.33 2.10 -0.09
C ALA A 43 6.29 2.59 0.99
N PHE A 44 7.47 1.99 1.09
CA PHE A 44 8.49 2.40 2.04
C PHE A 44 8.99 3.81 1.74
N GLN A 45 9.32 4.11 0.48
CA GLN A 45 9.81 5.43 0.08
C GLN A 45 8.79 6.54 0.29
N THR A 46 7.54 6.37 -0.18
CA THR A 46 6.49 7.37 0.02
C THR A 46 6.24 7.60 1.51
N SER A 47 6.23 6.55 2.31
CA SER A 47 5.98 6.68 3.75
C SER A 47 7.13 7.38 4.47
N LEU A 48 8.39 7.14 4.10
CA LEU A 48 9.53 7.89 4.64
C LEU A 48 9.47 9.38 4.28
N LEU A 49 9.15 9.70 3.03
CA LEU A 49 8.99 11.08 2.59
C LEU A 49 7.83 11.77 3.32
N ALA A 50 6.73 11.04 3.55
CA ALA A 50 5.54 11.57 4.20
C ALA A 50 5.74 11.91 5.69
N ILE A 51 6.78 11.39 6.35
CA ILE A 51 7.13 11.76 7.73
C ILE A 51 7.49 13.24 7.84
N ILE A 52 8.10 13.82 6.79
CA ILE A 52 8.47 15.24 6.77
C ILE A 52 7.19 16.06 6.52
N PRO A 53 6.70 16.90 7.45
CA PRO A 53 5.35 17.44 7.38
C PRO A 53 5.00 18.13 6.05
N VAL A 54 5.86 19.00 5.53
CA VAL A 54 5.62 19.72 4.27
C VAL A 54 5.60 18.77 3.06
N VAL A 55 6.52 17.81 3.02
CA VAL A 55 6.59 16.81 1.94
C VAL A 55 5.41 15.85 2.03
N GLY A 56 5.06 15.40 3.24
CA GLY A 56 3.87 14.62 3.53
C GLY A 56 2.60 15.34 3.12
N SER A 57 2.49 16.64 3.36
CA SER A 57 1.34 17.41 2.91
C SER A 57 1.20 17.41 1.38
N ALA A 58 2.31 17.55 0.65
CA ALA A 58 2.30 17.47 -0.81
C ALA A 58 1.95 16.07 -1.34
N ILE A 59 2.47 15.02 -0.70
CA ILE A 59 2.12 13.62 -1.02
C ILE A 59 0.64 13.36 -0.73
N GLY A 60 0.13 13.82 0.41
CA GLY A 60 -1.27 13.70 0.78
C GLY A 60 -2.19 14.41 -0.22
N LEU A 61 -1.80 15.60 -0.67
CA LEU A 61 -2.50 16.31 -1.74
C LEU A 61 -2.47 15.53 -3.06
N ALA A 62 -1.33 14.97 -3.44
CA ALA A 62 -1.20 14.14 -4.63
C ALA A 62 -2.10 12.90 -4.58
N LYS A 63 -2.19 12.22 -3.43
CA LYS A 63 -3.12 11.09 -3.21
C LYS A 63 -4.58 11.53 -3.35
N LEU A 64 -4.97 12.65 -2.74
CA LEU A 64 -6.32 13.18 -2.87
C LEU A 64 -6.64 13.56 -4.31
N PHE A 65 -5.73 14.25 -4.99
CA PHE A 65 -5.89 14.60 -6.39
C PHE A 65 -6.04 13.34 -7.26
N SER A 66 -5.20 12.33 -7.03
CA SER A 66 -5.26 11.04 -7.73
C SER A 66 -6.60 10.33 -7.56
N VAL A 67 -7.20 10.37 -6.37
CA VAL A 67 -8.49 9.72 -6.14
C VAL A 67 -9.61 10.48 -6.82
N TRP A 68 -9.65 11.81 -6.67
CA TRP A 68 -10.83 12.61 -7.00
C TRP A 68 -10.80 13.23 -8.40
N ALA A 69 -9.64 13.45 -9.02
CA ALA A 69 -9.54 14.03 -10.37
C ALA A 69 -10.00 13.08 -11.48
N ALA A 70 -9.82 11.77 -11.26
CA ALA A 70 -10.14 10.72 -12.23
C ALA A 70 -11.08 9.64 -11.66
N TYR A 71 -11.81 9.93 -10.58
CA TYR A 71 -12.71 8.99 -9.93
C TYR A 71 -13.63 8.25 -10.93
N SER A 72 -13.63 6.93 -10.86
CA SER A 72 -14.50 6.05 -11.64
C SER A 72 -15.41 5.23 -10.72
N LYS A 73 -16.62 4.89 -11.18
CA LYS A 73 -17.50 3.96 -10.45
C LYS A 73 -16.95 2.52 -10.41
N GLU A 74 -16.00 2.22 -11.27
CA GLU A 74 -15.31 0.94 -11.33
C GLU A 74 -14.19 0.83 -10.28
N ASP A 75 -13.78 1.96 -9.69
CA ASP A 75 -12.77 1.98 -8.62
C ASP A 75 -13.28 1.22 -7.38
N SER A 76 -12.40 0.44 -6.77
CA SER A 76 -12.73 -0.23 -5.52
C SER A 76 -13.04 0.79 -4.43
N TRP A 77 -14.27 0.75 -3.90
CA TRP A 77 -14.69 1.65 -2.82
C TRP A 77 -13.74 1.60 -1.61
N LYS A 78 -13.16 0.42 -1.31
CA LYS A 78 -12.19 0.25 -0.23
C LYS A 78 -10.91 1.02 -0.51
N SER A 79 -10.40 0.96 -1.73
CA SER A 79 -9.20 1.71 -2.14
C SER A 79 -9.46 3.22 -2.12
N VAL A 80 -10.63 3.67 -2.61
CA VAL A 80 -11.04 5.09 -2.57
C VAL A 80 -11.02 5.62 -1.13
N VAL A 81 -11.66 4.92 -0.20
CA VAL A 81 -11.70 5.32 1.21
C VAL A 81 -10.30 5.29 1.83
N TYR A 82 -9.51 4.25 1.54
CA TYR A 82 -8.15 4.10 2.04
C TYR A 82 -7.26 5.27 1.63
N TYR A 83 -7.13 5.54 0.32
CA TYR A 83 -6.27 6.61 -0.17
C TYR A 83 -6.80 8.00 0.13
N THR A 84 -8.12 8.18 0.24
CA THR A 84 -8.68 9.45 0.74
C THR A 84 -8.31 9.69 2.20
N THR A 85 -8.44 8.67 3.05
CA THR A 85 -8.10 8.78 4.48
C THR A 85 -6.61 9.05 4.66
N LEU A 86 -5.75 8.31 3.97
CA LEU A 86 -4.31 8.55 4.00
C LEU A 86 -3.96 9.94 3.47
N GLY A 87 -4.56 10.33 2.36
CA GLY A 87 -4.38 11.65 1.76
C GLY A 87 -4.71 12.78 2.73
N ILE A 88 -5.83 12.70 3.45
CA ILE A 88 -6.21 13.67 4.50
C ILE A 88 -5.20 13.67 5.64
N LEU A 89 -4.82 12.50 6.18
CA LEU A 89 -3.89 12.42 7.31
C LEU A 89 -2.52 13.00 6.94
N GLU A 90 -1.97 12.62 5.79
CA GLU A 90 -0.69 13.12 5.29
C GLU A 90 -0.77 14.61 4.92
N LEU A 91 -1.89 15.07 4.34
CA LEU A 91 -2.15 16.49 4.08
C LEU A 91 -2.06 17.34 5.36
N LEU A 92 -2.59 16.84 6.47
CA LEU A 92 -2.53 17.46 7.79
C LEU A 92 -1.15 17.36 8.46
N GLY A 93 -0.14 16.79 7.78
CA GLY A 93 1.20 16.60 8.33
C GLY A 93 1.32 15.40 9.27
N LEU A 94 0.32 14.51 9.31
CA LEU A 94 0.30 13.31 10.17
C LEU A 94 0.93 12.09 9.51
N GLY A 95 1.84 12.29 8.54
CA GLY A 95 2.49 11.17 7.84
C GLY A 95 3.31 10.27 8.76
N ILE A 96 3.88 10.79 9.85
CA ILE A 96 4.52 9.97 10.89
C ILE A 96 3.54 9.00 11.55
N PHE A 97 2.30 9.44 11.82
CA PHE A 97 1.27 8.58 12.40
C PHE A 97 0.86 7.47 11.41
N VAL A 98 0.69 7.82 10.14
CA VAL A 98 0.45 6.84 9.06
C VAL A 98 1.59 5.83 8.97
N PHE A 99 2.84 6.28 9.03
CA PHE A 99 4.00 5.40 8.99
C PHE A 99 4.03 4.42 10.17
N ILE A 100 3.72 4.88 11.39
CA ILE A 100 3.60 4.00 12.57
C ILE A 100 2.53 2.92 12.35
N LEU A 101 1.36 3.28 11.80
CA LEU A 101 0.32 2.30 11.51
C LEU A 101 0.78 1.24 10.49
N LYS A 102 1.53 1.65 9.47
CA LYS A 102 2.10 0.72 8.48
C LYS A 102 3.17 -0.20 9.09
N ILE A 103 3.98 0.30 10.03
CA ILE A 103 4.92 -0.54 10.81
C ILE A 103 4.15 -1.58 11.62
N CYS A 104 3.08 -1.18 12.33
CA CYS A 104 2.22 -2.10 13.07
C CYS A 104 1.64 -3.20 12.16
N TYR A 105 1.14 -2.82 10.98
CA TYR A 105 0.66 -3.76 9.98
C TYR A 105 1.74 -4.76 9.55
N LEU A 106 2.96 -4.28 9.24
CA LEU A 106 4.09 -5.13 8.87
C LEU A 106 4.44 -6.14 9.99
N CYS A 107 4.48 -5.68 11.24
CA CYS A 107 4.75 -6.54 12.40
C CYS A 107 3.70 -7.66 12.52
N ILE A 108 2.41 -7.32 12.39
CA ILE A 108 1.31 -8.31 12.42
C ILE A 108 1.48 -9.33 11.30
N LYS A 109 1.80 -8.86 10.08
CA LYS A 109 2.00 -9.73 8.92
C LYS A 109 3.17 -10.71 9.12
N ILE A 110 4.30 -10.23 9.66
CA ILE A 110 5.46 -11.07 10.00
C ILE A 110 5.07 -12.16 11.01
N ILE A 111 4.31 -11.80 12.05
CA ILE A 111 3.85 -12.75 13.07
C ILE A 111 2.96 -13.82 12.43
N GLN A 112 2.00 -13.41 11.60
CA GLN A 112 1.10 -14.33 10.89
C GLN A 112 1.87 -15.29 9.99
N GLU A 113 2.81 -14.80 9.20
CA GLU A 113 3.65 -15.62 8.32
C GLU A 113 4.46 -16.66 9.11
N ASN A 114 5.01 -16.28 10.26
CA ASN A 114 5.76 -17.19 11.12
C ASN A 114 4.87 -18.26 11.75
N ILE A 115 3.66 -17.89 12.20
CA ILE A 115 2.67 -18.85 12.72
C ILE A 115 2.28 -19.85 11.63
N GLN A 116 2.00 -19.39 10.41
CA GLN A 116 1.63 -20.25 9.28
C GLN A 116 2.76 -21.22 8.92
N LYS A 117 4.02 -20.74 8.88
CA LYS A 117 5.20 -21.59 8.67
C LYS A 117 5.33 -22.67 9.74
N PHE A 118 5.13 -22.29 11.01
CA PHE A 118 5.17 -23.24 12.13
C PHE A 118 4.12 -24.34 11.97
N TYR A 119 2.85 -23.98 11.74
CA TYR A 119 1.78 -24.96 11.54
C TYR A 119 2.07 -25.90 10.36
N ARG A 120 2.56 -25.36 9.23
CA ARG A 120 2.92 -26.18 8.06
C ARG A 120 4.04 -27.17 8.39
N SER A 121 5.08 -26.73 9.09
CA SER A 121 6.18 -27.60 9.50
C SER A 121 5.72 -28.70 10.46
N PHE A 122 4.88 -28.34 11.43
CA PHE A 122 4.32 -29.27 12.40
C PHE A 122 3.46 -30.34 11.73
N LEU A 123 2.55 -29.94 10.82
CA LEU A 123 1.72 -30.86 10.06
C LEU A 123 2.56 -31.86 9.25
N ILE A 124 3.57 -31.38 8.53
CA ILE A 124 4.46 -32.26 7.73
C ILE A 124 5.16 -33.29 8.63
N SER A 125 5.67 -32.88 9.80
CA SER A 125 6.29 -33.78 10.77
C SER A 125 5.31 -34.84 11.26
N PHE A 126 4.09 -34.42 11.63
CA PHE A 126 3.05 -35.31 12.14
C PHE A 126 2.58 -36.34 11.11
N TYR A 127 2.39 -35.93 9.85
CA TYR A 127 2.01 -36.86 8.78
C TYR A 127 3.13 -37.87 8.47
N ARG A 128 4.39 -37.43 8.44
CA ARG A 128 5.55 -38.32 8.23
C ARG A 128 5.64 -39.39 9.31
N GLU A 129 5.44 -39.02 10.58
CA GLU A 129 5.46 -39.98 11.69
C GLU A 129 4.34 -41.03 11.57
N LYS A 130 3.15 -40.64 11.12
CA LYS A 130 2.04 -41.58 10.89
C LYS A 130 2.28 -42.54 9.72
N GLU A 131 3.01 -42.14 8.69
CA GLU A 131 3.37 -43.04 7.59
C GLU A 131 4.37 -44.10 8.03
N VAL A 132 5.36 -43.74 8.85
CA VAL A 132 6.35 -44.70 9.39
C VAL A 132 5.70 -45.76 10.28
N ILE A 133 4.66 -45.40 11.05
CA ILE A 133 3.96 -46.35 11.94
C ILE A 133 3.03 -47.30 11.16
N ARG A 134 2.64 -46.96 9.93
CA ARG A 134 1.69 -47.74 9.11
C ARG A 134 2.33 -48.63 8.05
N GLY A 135 3.62 -48.44 7.73
CA GLY A 135 4.38 -49.27 6.79
C GLY A 135 5.15 -50.38 7.51
#